data_AF-A0A1V6JDL7-F1
#
_entry.id   AF-A0A1V6JDL7-F1
#
_cell.length_a   1.000
_cell.length_b   1.000
_cell.length_c   1.000
_cell.angle_alpha   90.00
_cell.angle_beta   90.00
_cell.angle_gamma   90.00
#
_symmetry.space_group_name_H-M   'P 1'
#
loop_
_entity.id
_entity.type
_entity.pdbx_description
1 polymer ?
#
loop_
_entity_poly.entity_id
_entity_poly.type
_entity_poly.pdbx_seq_one_letter_code
_entity_poly.pdbx_strand_id
1 'polypeptide(L)'
;MMGFRRGWRLIWAVPVVGAALAAGWWFGTRQAQNSSLTTGPASAPARLEMEPGPVPEAPVEAETAELSVQSAQDEANIPIRTDGPAAAAMGGAADGHHDEVLDLVTSEARLVTVRLAQENAEMRRAVAELTRRIRQLSTALAEAQAALDVQEARRAAAAGAPAVEPLDAPREVRLVDVNAELGLVILDQGARQGVRYGLPLTVLRDRRRVARIRVVDVRERIAGAAVEETARGDYPQTGDRAVLIRPEGP
;
A
#
# COMPACT_ATOMS: atom_id res chain seq x y z
N MET A 1 6.11 -72.29 28.22
CA MET A 1 5.24 -72.19 27.03
C MET A 1 4.34 -70.97 27.19
N MET A 2 4.06 -70.32 26.06
CA MET A 2 3.24 -69.13 25.75
C MET A 2 2.05 -68.81 26.69
N GLY A 3 1.55 -67.57 26.79
CA GLY A 3 1.58 -66.54 25.75
C GLY A 3 1.01 -65.16 26.11
N PHE A 4 1.31 -64.26 25.19
CA PHE A 4 0.96 -62.84 25.11
C PHE A 4 -0.54 -62.63 24.90
N ARG A 5 -1.12 -61.60 25.55
CA ARG A 5 -2.43 -61.04 25.17
C ARG A 5 -2.22 -59.77 24.35
N ARG A 6 -2.62 -59.86 23.08
CA ARG A 6 -2.56 -58.84 22.04
C ARG A 6 -3.85 -58.00 22.10
N GLY A 7 -3.74 -56.70 22.39
CA GLY A 7 -4.86 -55.76 22.34
C GLY A 7 -4.95 -55.09 20.97
N TRP A 8 -5.95 -55.48 20.19
CA TRP A 8 -6.33 -54.90 18.90
C TRP A 8 -7.08 -53.58 19.12
N ARG A 9 -6.69 -52.47 18.48
CA ARG A 9 -7.60 -51.33 18.24
C ARG A 9 -7.36 -50.72 16.86
N LEU A 10 -8.34 -51.01 16.01
CA LEU A 10 -8.84 -50.33 14.81
C LEU A 10 -8.21 -48.96 14.49
N ILE A 11 -7.54 -48.91 13.34
CA ILE A 11 -7.16 -47.67 12.64
C ILE A 11 -8.34 -47.29 11.75
N TRP A 12 -8.94 -46.13 12.00
CA TRP A 12 -9.85 -45.50 11.05
C TRP A 12 -9.03 -44.53 10.20
N ALA A 13 -8.96 -44.82 8.90
CA ALA A 13 -8.38 -43.95 7.90
C ALA A 13 -9.41 -42.87 7.53
N VAL A 14 -9.02 -41.60 7.60
CA VAL A 14 -9.74 -40.49 6.97
C VAL A 14 -8.75 -39.79 6.04
N PRO A 15 -8.99 -39.77 4.72
CA PRO A 15 -8.15 -39.06 3.77
C PRO A 15 -8.59 -37.59 3.76
N VAL A 16 -7.71 -36.68 4.13
CA VAL A 16 -7.94 -35.25 3.88
C VAL A 16 -7.14 -34.84 2.66
N VAL A 17 -7.91 -34.62 1.61
CA VAL A 17 -7.58 -34.07 0.31
C VAL A 17 -6.79 -32.78 0.47
N GLY A 18 -5.69 -32.68 -0.27
CA GLY A 18 -4.86 -31.49 -0.34
C GLY A 18 -5.60 -30.33 -1.02
N ALA A 19 -5.45 -29.16 -0.42
CA ALA A 19 -5.65 -27.88 -1.09
C ALA A 19 -4.32 -27.14 -1.02
N ALA A 20 -3.63 -27.11 -2.17
CA ALA A 20 -2.50 -26.25 -2.42
C ALA A 20 -3.02 -24.80 -2.48
N LEU A 21 -2.48 -23.92 -1.64
CA LEU A 21 -2.55 -22.48 -1.86
C LEU A 21 -1.13 -21.97 -2.06
N ALA A 22 -0.86 -21.68 -3.32
CA ALA A 22 0.26 -20.89 -3.77
C ALA A 22 0.16 -19.49 -3.14
N ALA A 23 1.14 -19.15 -2.31
CA ALA A 23 1.47 -17.77 -2.02
C ALA A 23 2.94 -17.60 -2.41
N GLY A 24 3.16 -17.05 -3.61
CA GLY A 24 4.46 -16.61 -4.08
C GLY A 24 4.96 -15.47 -3.20
N TRP A 25 6.07 -15.69 -2.51
CA TRP A 25 6.80 -14.64 -1.81
C TRP A 25 7.96 -14.22 -2.71
N TRP A 26 7.77 -13.04 -3.32
CA TRP A 26 8.73 -12.34 -4.15
C TRP A 26 9.80 -11.70 -3.25
N PHE A 27 11.00 -12.28 -3.20
CA PHE A 27 12.17 -11.66 -2.58
C PHE A 27 12.93 -10.82 -3.60
N GLY A 28 12.81 -9.49 -3.52
CA GLY A 28 13.64 -8.55 -4.26
C GLY A 28 14.98 -8.35 -3.55
N THR A 29 16.08 -8.66 -4.22
CA THR A 29 17.45 -8.40 -3.75
C THR A 29 17.79 -6.92 -3.88
N ARG A 30 18.04 -6.22 -2.77
CA ARG A 30 18.69 -4.89 -2.81
C ARG A 30 20.16 -5.06 -3.15
N GLN A 31 20.55 -4.46 -4.26
CA GLN A 31 21.93 -4.33 -4.68
C GLN A 31 22.60 -3.21 -3.88
N ALA A 32 23.58 -3.59 -3.05
CA ALA A 32 24.49 -2.66 -2.39
C ALA A 32 25.51 -2.14 -3.41
N GLN A 33 25.63 -0.83 -3.55
CA GLN A 33 26.80 -0.20 -4.16
C GLN A 33 27.60 0.51 -3.07
N ASN A 34 28.78 -0.05 -2.81
CA ASN A 34 29.84 0.55 -2.02
C ASN A 34 30.57 1.58 -2.90
N SER A 35 30.72 2.81 -2.43
CA SER A 35 31.77 3.74 -2.88
C SER A 35 32.13 4.69 -1.73
N SER A 36 33.01 4.20 -0.85
CA SER A 36 34.00 4.95 -0.07
C SER A 36 34.96 5.70 -1.03
N LEU A 37 35.58 6.86 -0.79
CA LEU A 37 35.91 7.67 0.38
C LEU A 37 36.54 8.98 -0.19
N THR A 38 36.29 10.15 0.41
CA THR A 38 37.34 11.12 0.82
C THR A 38 36.74 12.25 1.65
N THR A 39 37.01 12.19 2.95
CA THR A 39 37.45 13.23 3.89
C THR A 39 37.15 14.71 3.61
N GLY A 40 36.50 15.37 4.58
CA GLY A 40 36.60 16.82 4.81
C GLY A 40 35.42 17.42 5.59
N PRO A 41 35.64 18.26 6.63
CA PRO A 41 34.70 18.39 7.76
C PRO A 41 33.62 19.46 7.59
N ALA A 42 32.62 19.37 8.47
CA ALA A 42 31.52 20.31 8.64
C ALA A 42 32.00 21.75 8.90
N SER A 43 31.56 22.67 8.04
CA SER A 43 31.44 24.10 8.35
C SER A 43 30.00 24.52 8.09
N ALA A 44 29.34 24.91 9.18
CA ALA A 44 28.11 25.70 9.11
C ALA A 44 28.39 27.06 8.45
N PRO A 45 27.41 27.63 7.75
CA PRO A 45 27.27 29.07 7.73
C PRO A 45 25.94 29.49 8.35
N ALA A 46 26.10 30.32 9.39
CA ALA A 46 25.38 31.56 9.62
C ALA A 46 23.88 31.61 9.26
N ARG A 47 23.10 31.65 10.34
CA ARG A 47 21.88 32.45 10.51
C ARG A 47 21.87 33.68 9.58
N LEU A 48 20.95 33.67 8.61
CA LEU A 48 20.50 34.86 7.90
C LEU A 48 19.15 35.29 8.46
N GLU A 49 19.01 36.59 8.60
CA GLU A 49 17.97 37.29 9.32
C GLU A 49 16.58 37.05 8.73
N MET A 50 15.61 36.87 9.64
CA MET A 50 14.19 36.98 9.34
C MET A 50 13.88 38.46 9.06
N GLU A 51 13.91 38.83 7.80
CA GLU A 51 13.06 39.90 7.30
C GLU A 51 11.60 39.40 7.31
N PRO A 52 10.63 40.21 7.77
CA PRO A 52 9.24 39.80 7.87
C PRO A 52 8.64 39.69 6.47
N GLY A 53 8.38 38.45 6.03
CA GLY A 53 7.54 38.19 4.86
C GLY A 53 6.15 38.82 5.04
N PRO A 54 5.52 39.28 3.95
CA PRO A 54 4.31 40.08 4.02
C PRO A 54 3.18 39.31 4.70
N VAL A 55 2.46 40.04 5.55
CA VAL A 55 1.23 39.64 6.24
C VAL A 55 0.25 39.02 5.22
N PRO A 56 -0.44 37.91 5.54
CA PRO A 56 -1.43 37.32 4.64
C PRO A 56 -2.58 38.32 4.42
N GLU A 57 -2.66 38.86 3.20
CA GLU A 57 -3.84 39.60 2.78
C GLU A 57 -5.04 38.64 2.72
N ALA A 58 -6.16 39.18 3.19
CA ALA A 58 -7.46 38.53 3.28
C ALA A 58 -8.00 38.15 1.87
N PRO A 59 -9.06 37.34 1.78
CA PRO A 59 -9.44 36.65 0.55
C PRO A 59 -10.13 37.62 -0.42
N VAL A 60 -9.39 38.17 -1.39
CA VAL A 60 -9.96 39.00 -2.47
C VAL A 60 -9.87 38.31 -3.84
N GLU A 61 -9.19 37.16 -3.93
CA GLU A 61 -9.02 36.41 -5.18
C GLU A 61 -10.21 35.49 -5.55
N ALA A 62 -11.10 35.19 -4.58
CA ALA A 62 -12.29 34.39 -4.86
C ALA A 62 -13.35 35.19 -5.63
N GLU A 63 -13.56 36.47 -5.29
CA GLU A 63 -14.57 37.30 -5.96
C GLU A 63 -14.15 37.72 -7.38
N THR A 64 -12.84 37.87 -7.66
CA THR A 64 -12.34 38.23 -9.00
C THR A 64 -12.39 37.06 -9.99
N ALA A 65 -12.25 35.82 -9.50
CA ALA A 65 -12.48 34.62 -10.31
C ALA A 65 -13.97 34.42 -10.62
N GLU A 66 -14.86 34.67 -9.65
CA GLU A 66 -16.32 34.60 -9.86
C GLU A 66 -16.82 35.70 -10.81
N LEU A 67 -16.31 36.93 -10.70
CA LEU A 67 -16.61 38.03 -11.64
C LEU A 67 -16.13 37.76 -13.07
N SER A 68 -15.00 37.05 -13.25
CA SER A 68 -14.49 36.68 -14.58
C SER A 68 -15.31 35.56 -15.24
N VAL A 69 -15.80 34.60 -14.46
CA VAL A 69 -16.70 33.54 -14.95
C VAL A 69 -18.09 34.11 -15.27
N GLN A 70 -18.58 35.06 -14.47
CA GLN A 70 -19.86 35.74 -14.69
C GLN A 70 -19.81 36.66 -15.92
N SER A 71 -18.72 37.41 -16.12
CA SER A 71 -18.55 38.28 -17.31
C SER A 71 -18.47 37.47 -18.61
N ALA A 72 -17.84 36.29 -18.58
CA ALA A 72 -17.81 35.39 -19.73
C ALA A 72 -19.17 34.72 -20.02
N GLN A 73 -20.05 34.59 -19.01
CA GLN A 73 -21.42 34.07 -19.17
C GLN A 73 -22.39 35.16 -19.67
N ASP A 74 -22.19 36.42 -19.28
CA ASP A 74 -22.99 37.55 -19.75
C ASP A 74 -22.68 37.91 -21.21
N GLU A 75 -21.43 37.75 -21.66
CA GLU A 75 -21.04 37.97 -23.07
C GLU A 75 -21.62 36.90 -24.02
N ALA A 76 -21.90 35.69 -23.52
CA ALA A 76 -22.58 34.64 -24.28
C ALA A 76 -24.10 34.85 -24.42
N ASN A 77 -24.69 35.80 -23.68
CA ASN A 77 -26.13 36.06 -23.66
C ASN A 77 -26.52 37.37 -24.39
N ILE A 78 -25.58 38.00 -25.10
CA ILE A 78 -25.91 39.13 -25.97
C ILE A 78 -26.49 38.56 -27.27
N PRO A 79 -27.80 38.76 -27.57
CA PRO A 79 -28.33 38.36 -28.85
C PRO A 79 -27.63 39.16 -29.94
N ILE A 80 -27.02 38.47 -30.91
CA ILE A 80 -26.45 39.09 -32.11
C ILE A 80 -27.58 39.91 -32.76
N ARG A 81 -27.42 41.23 -32.82
CA ARG A 81 -28.36 42.12 -33.51
C ARG A 81 -28.32 41.78 -35.00
N THR A 82 -29.33 41.07 -35.48
CA THR A 82 -29.45 40.66 -36.90
C THR A 82 -30.00 41.77 -37.80
N ASP A 83 -30.42 42.90 -37.24
CA ASP A 83 -30.99 44.01 -37.99
C ASP A 83 -29.90 45.01 -38.41
N GLY A 84 -29.08 44.60 -39.39
CA GLY A 84 -28.33 45.54 -40.22
C GLY A 84 -29.28 46.26 -41.19
N PRO A 85 -29.00 47.50 -41.64
CA PRO A 85 -29.88 48.22 -42.55
C PRO A 85 -30.08 47.40 -43.82
N ALA A 86 -31.34 47.19 -44.20
CA ALA A 86 -31.72 46.45 -45.39
C ALA A 86 -30.93 46.95 -46.60
N ALA A 87 -29.98 46.14 -47.07
CA ALA A 87 -29.25 46.41 -48.28
C ALA A 87 -30.27 46.47 -49.42
N ALA A 88 -30.40 47.67 -50.01
CA ALA A 88 -31.19 47.88 -51.20
C ALA A 88 -30.75 46.86 -52.27
N ALA A 89 -31.68 45.99 -52.65
CA ALA A 89 -31.48 45.00 -53.70
C ALA A 89 -31.25 45.71 -55.03
N MET A 90 -29.98 45.94 -55.39
CA MET A 90 -29.60 46.11 -56.79
C MET A 90 -29.66 44.73 -57.44
N GLY A 91 -30.74 44.47 -58.16
CA GLY A 91 -30.92 43.28 -58.98
C GLY A 91 -29.84 43.20 -60.05
N GLY A 92 -28.87 42.32 -59.85
CA GLY A 92 -28.11 41.67 -60.91
C GLY A 92 -28.61 40.24 -61.01
N ALA A 93 -28.90 39.78 -62.23
CA ALA A 93 -29.43 38.44 -62.50
C ALA A 93 -28.61 37.37 -61.77
N ALA A 94 -29.25 36.73 -60.78
CA ALA A 94 -28.67 35.66 -60.01
C ALA A 94 -28.57 34.42 -60.91
N ASP A 95 -27.35 34.02 -61.24
CA ASP A 95 -27.09 32.67 -61.71
C ASP A 95 -27.57 31.72 -60.60
N GLY A 96 -28.64 30.97 -60.84
CA GLY A 96 -29.25 30.09 -59.82
C GLY A 96 -28.27 29.08 -59.20
N HIS A 97 -27.16 28.82 -59.88
CA HIS A 97 -26.07 28.00 -59.37
C HIS A 97 -25.29 28.63 -58.21
N HIS A 98 -25.20 29.96 -58.14
CA HIS A 98 -24.52 30.65 -57.04
C HIS A 98 -25.34 30.58 -55.74
N ASP A 99 -26.67 30.66 -55.85
CA ASP A 99 -27.60 30.59 -54.71
C ASP A 99 -27.61 29.16 -54.10
N GLU A 100 -27.61 28.12 -54.95
CA GLU A 100 -27.50 26.72 -54.51
C GLU A 100 -26.19 26.43 -53.76
N VAL A 101 -25.06 27.01 -54.22
CA VAL A 101 -23.76 26.83 -53.58
C VAL A 101 -23.71 27.54 -52.22
N LEU A 102 -24.30 28.73 -52.10
CA LEU A 102 -24.37 29.45 -50.83
C LEU A 102 -25.23 28.70 -49.80
N ASP A 103 -26.37 28.15 -50.22
CA ASP A 103 -27.23 27.34 -49.35
C ASP A 103 -26.53 26.07 -48.87
N LEU A 104 -25.78 25.38 -49.76
CA LEU A 104 -25.00 24.21 -49.39
C LEU A 104 -23.90 24.54 -48.39
N VAL A 105 -23.07 25.55 -48.66
CA VAL A 105 -21.98 25.97 -47.76
C VAL A 105 -22.53 26.40 -46.40
N THR A 106 -23.67 27.10 -46.39
CA THR A 106 -24.34 27.50 -45.15
C THR A 106 -24.86 26.29 -44.38
N SER A 107 -25.40 25.28 -45.07
CA SER A 107 -25.85 24.03 -44.45
C SER A 107 -24.69 23.20 -43.88
N GLU A 108 -23.56 23.12 -44.59
CA GLU A 108 -22.34 22.44 -44.14
C GLU A 108 -21.72 23.14 -42.94
N ALA A 109 -21.64 24.47 -42.97
CA ALA A 109 -21.13 25.25 -41.84
C ALA A 109 -21.98 25.03 -40.57
N ARG A 110 -23.32 24.96 -40.68
CA ARG A 110 -24.20 24.65 -39.54
C ARG A 110 -23.98 23.23 -39.01
N LEU A 111 -23.76 22.25 -39.88
CA LEU A 111 -23.48 20.87 -39.44
C LEU A 111 -22.17 20.79 -38.68
N VAL A 112 -21.13 21.47 -39.15
CA VAL A 112 -19.81 21.52 -38.50
C VAL A 112 -19.90 22.21 -37.14
N THR A 113 -20.61 23.34 -37.01
CA THR A 113 -20.76 24.00 -35.70
C THR A 113 -21.54 23.17 -34.71
N VAL A 114 -22.60 22.48 -35.14
CA VAL A 114 -23.34 21.53 -34.30
C VAL A 114 -22.44 20.38 -33.86
N ARG A 115 -21.63 19.82 -34.77
CA ARG A 115 -20.70 18.72 -34.44
C ARG A 115 -19.63 19.15 -33.45
N LEU A 116 -19.01 20.32 -33.65
CA LEU A 116 -18.01 20.87 -32.73
C LEU A 116 -18.62 21.21 -31.36
N ALA A 117 -19.86 21.71 -31.31
CA ALA A 117 -20.57 21.96 -30.07
C ALA A 117 -20.86 20.66 -29.31
N GLN A 118 -21.21 19.58 -30.02
CA GLN A 118 -21.39 18.25 -29.45
C GLN A 118 -20.08 17.71 -28.85
N GLU A 119 -18.98 17.75 -29.61
CA GLU A 119 -17.67 17.26 -29.12
C GLU A 119 -17.18 18.06 -27.91
N ASN A 120 -17.36 19.38 -27.92
CA ASN A 120 -17.05 20.21 -26.75
C ASN A 120 -17.91 19.84 -25.52
N ALA A 121 -19.20 19.55 -25.71
CA ALA A 121 -20.06 19.12 -24.62
C ALA A 121 -19.64 17.74 -24.07
N GLU A 122 -19.23 16.82 -24.93
CA GLU A 122 -18.70 15.51 -24.53
C GLU A 122 -17.40 15.64 -23.75
N MET A 123 -16.44 16.42 -24.24
CA MET A 123 -15.17 16.68 -23.53
C MET A 123 -15.42 17.32 -22.16
N ARG A 124 -16.33 18.29 -22.06
CA ARG A 124 -16.70 18.91 -20.78
C ARG A 124 -17.30 17.90 -19.80
N ARG A 125 -18.13 16.96 -20.28
CA ARG A 125 -18.66 15.87 -19.45
C ARG A 125 -17.56 14.92 -18.99
N ALA A 126 -16.61 14.59 -19.87
CA ALA A 126 -15.48 13.72 -19.53
C ALA A 126 -14.60 14.34 -18.44
N VAL A 127 -14.29 15.64 -18.54
CA VAL A 127 -13.53 16.36 -17.51
C VAL A 127 -14.30 16.39 -16.18
N ALA A 128 -15.60 16.65 -16.20
CA ALA A 128 -16.42 16.66 -14.97
C ALA A 128 -16.44 15.28 -14.28
N GLU A 129 -16.53 14.21 -15.06
CA GLU A 129 -16.48 12.83 -14.54
C GLU A 129 -15.10 12.48 -13.97
N LEU A 130 -14.01 12.85 -14.66
CA LEU A 130 -12.65 12.63 -14.16
C LEU A 130 -12.41 13.37 -12.85
N THR A 131 -12.80 14.65 -12.77
CA THR A 131 -12.71 15.44 -11.54
C THR A 131 -13.48 14.81 -10.39
N ARG A 132 -14.68 14.24 -10.66
CA ARG A 132 -15.46 13.51 -9.66
C ARG A 132 -14.73 12.26 -9.17
N ARG A 133 -14.17 11.46 -10.08
CA ARG A 133 -13.39 10.27 -9.73
C ARG A 133 -12.15 10.61 -8.92
N ILE A 134 -11.41 11.64 -9.30
CA ILE A 134 -10.25 12.12 -8.54
C ILE A 134 -10.67 12.49 -7.11
N ARG A 135 -11.78 13.22 -6.95
CA ARG A 135 -12.31 13.55 -5.62
C ARG A 135 -12.65 12.30 -4.82
N GLN A 136 -13.37 11.34 -5.40
CA GLN A 136 -13.71 10.07 -4.74
C GLN A 136 -12.46 9.29 -4.30
N LEU A 137 -11.45 9.18 -5.16
CA LEU A 137 -10.20 8.51 -4.82
C LEU A 137 -9.43 9.24 -3.72
N SER A 138 -9.41 10.58 -3.75
CA SER A 138 -8.77 11.37 -2.69
C SER A 138 -9.43 11.16 -1.33
N THR A 139 -10.76 11.08 -1.27
CA THR A 139 -11.51 10.75 -0.05
C THR A 139 -11.21 9.34 0.44
N ALA A 140 -11.27 8.34 -0.44
CA ALA A 140 -10.96 6.96 -0.08
C ALA A 140 -9.52 6.79 0.43
N LEU A 141 -8.57 7.52 -0.15
CA LEU A 141 -7.18 7.52 0.30
C LEU A 141 -7.03 8.16 1.70
N ALA A 142 -7.71 9.28 1.96
CA ALA A 142 -7.70 9.90 3.28
C ALA A 142 -8.30 8.98 4.36
N GLU A 143 -9.41 8.29 4.05
CA GLU A 143 -10.02 7.30 4.96
C GLU A 143 -9.08 6.13 5.24
N ALA A 144 -8.40 5.60 4.21
CA ALA A 144 -7.44 4.52 4.37
C ALA A 144 -6.22 4.93 5.21
N GLN A 145 -5.71 6.15 5.01
CA GLN A 145 -4.62 6.71 5.80
C GLN A 145 -5.01 6.85 7.28
N ALA A 146 -6.18 7.40 7.58
CA ALA A 146 -6.67 7.51 8.95
C ALA A 146 -6.83 6.13 9.62
N ALA A 147 -7.28 5.11 8.88
CA ALA A 147 -7.37 3.75 9.39
C ALA A 147 -5.99 3.15 9.72
N LEU A 148 -4.97 3.43 8.90
CA LEU A 148 -3.60 3.01 9.15
C LEU A 148 -3.02 3.71 10.39
N ASP A 149 -3.18 5.03 10.52
CA ASP A 149 -2.70 5.79 11.69
C ASP A 149 -3.29 5.25 13.00
N VAL A 150 -4.59 4.91 13.00
CA VAL A 150 -5.24 4.27 14.16
C VAL A 150 -4.64 2.88 14.46
N GLN A 151 -4.32 2.09 13.42
CA GLN A 151 -3.66 0.80 13.62
C GLN A 151 -2.24 0.96 14.14
N GLU A 152 -1.48 1.93 13.64
CA GLU A 152 -0.12 2.22 14.09
C GLU A 152 -0.12 2.72 15.53
N ALA A 153 -1.04 3.61 15.90
CA ALA A 153 -1.23 4.04 17.28
C ALA A 153 -1.57 2.85 18.21
N ARG A 154 -2.43 1.92 17.76
CA ARG A 154 -2.72 0.68 18.50
C ARG A 154 -1.50 -0.23 18.62
N ARG A 155 -0.69 -0.38 17.56
CA ARG A 155 0.56 -1.17 17.62
C ARG A 155 1.58 -0.52 18.54
N ALA A 156 1.73 0.80 18.52
CA ALA A 156 2.61 1.54 19.41
C ALA A 156 2.16 1.40 20.87
N ALA A 157 0.86 1.49 21.15
CA ALA A 157 0.30 1.23 22.48
C ALA A 157 0.51 -0.23 22.93
N ALA A 158 0.38 -1.20 22.03
CA ALA A 158 0.66 -2.60 22.32
C ALA A 158 2.16 -2.88 22.53
N ALA A 159 3.04 -2.13 21.87
CA ALA A 159 4.49 -2.21 22.07
C ALA A 159 4.95 -1.55 23.40
N GLY A 160 4.24 -0.52 23.86
CA GLY A 160 4.47 0.13 25.16
C GLY A 160 3.80 -0.55 26.35
N ALA A 161 2.85 -1.45 26.11
CA ALA A 161 2.31 -2.30 27.16
C ALA A 161 3.40 -3.28 27.62
N PRO A 162 3.68 -3.40 28.93
CA PRO A 162 4.57 -4.43 29.41
C PRO A 162 4.02 -5.77 28.93
N ALA A 163 4.82 -6.49 28.13
CA ALA A 163 4.49 -7.83 27.71
C ALA A 163 4.14 -8.62 28.97
N VAL A 164 2.86 -8.91 29.15
CA VAL A 164 2.40 -9.84 30.18
C VAL A 164 3.14 -11.12 29.85
N GLU A 165 4.16 -11.44 30.65
CA GLU A 165 4.84 -12.72 30.62
C GLU A 165 3.73 -13.77 30.49
N PRO A 166 3.73 -14.61 29.44
CA PRO A 166 2.89 -15.79 29.49
C PRO A 166 3.43 -16.54 30.71
N LEU A 167 2.66 -16.53 31.80
CA LEU A 167 3.05 -17.11 33.08
C LEU A 167 3.41 -18.62 32.95
N ASP A 168 3.05 -19.21 31.79
CA ASP A 168 3.27 -20.59 31.39
C ASP A 168 4.28 -20.79 30.24
N ALA A 169 4.97 -19.76 29.73
CA ALA A 169 5.95 -19.97 28.65
C ALA A 169 7.15 -20.80 29.14
N PRO A 170 7.61 -21.80 28.37
CA PRO A 170 8.72 -22.64 28.79
C PRO A 170 10.00 -21.80 28.78
N ARG A 171 10.67 -21.76 29.93
CA ARG A 171 11.89 -20.96 30.14
C ARG A 171 13.06 -21.44 29.28
N GLU A 172 13.14 -22.75 29.09
CA GLU A 172 14.21 -23.42 28.36
C GLU A 172 13.63 -24.64 27.65
N VAL A 173 14.02 -24.83 26.39
CA VAL A 173 13.53 -25.87 25.49
C VAL A 173 14.73 -26.48 24.77
N ARG A 174 14.72 -27.79 24.50
CA ARG A 174 15.82 -28.46 23.79
C ARG A 174 15.42 -28.77 22.34
N LEU A 175 16.38 -28.63 21.43
CA LEU A 175 16.23 -29.07 20.06
C LEU A 175 16.38 -30.59 19.97
N VAL A 176 15.30 -31.26 19.56
CA VAL A 176 15.24 -32.72 19.38
C VAL A 176 15.78 -33.12 18.02
N ASP A 177 15.50 -32.31 17.01
CA ASP A 177 15.92 -32.56 15.63
C ASP A 177 16.06 -31.24 14.86
N VAL A 178 16.90 -31.27 13.84
CA VAL A 178 17.23 -30.10 13.02
C VAL A 178 17.30 -30.51 11.55
N ASN A 179 16.48 -29.87 10.74
CA ASN A 179 16.53 -29.97 9.29
C ASN A 179 17.11 -28.67 8.70
N ALA A 180 18.42 -28.72 8.38
CA ALA A 180 19.14 -27.58 7.85
C ALA A 180 18.72 -27.18 6.43
N GLU A 181 18.27 -28.14 5.62
CA GLU A 181 17.82 -27.88 4.24
C GLU A 181 16.53 -27.08 4.21
N LEU A 182 15.61 -27.36 5.15
CA LEU A 182 14.30 -26.71 5.23
C LEU A 182 14.26 -25.50 6.16
N GLY A 183 15.34 -25.21 6.90
CA GLY A 183 15.28 -24.11 7.86
C GLY A 183 14.49 -24.42 9.13
N LEU A 184 14.28 -25.70 9.47
CA LEU A 184 13.33 -26.13 10.51
C LEU A 184 14.01 -26.84 11.67
N VAL A 185 13.56 -26.56 12.89
CA VAL A 185 13.99 -27.23 14.11
C VAL A 185 12.79 -27.75 14.89
N ILE A 186 12.96 -28.89 15.54
CA ILE A 186 11.93 -29.52 16.39
C ILE A 186 12.30 -29.32 17.86
N LEU A 187 11.34 -28.85 18.63
CA LEU A 187 11.44 -28.58 20.06
C LEU A 187 10.82 -29.73 20.88
N ASP A 188 11.40 -30.03 22.04
CA ASP A 188 10.94 -31.06 22.98
C ASP A 188 9.73 -30.64 23.83
N GLN A 189 9.24 -29.42 23.64
CA GLN A 189 8.08 -28.85 24.32
C GLN A 189 7.02 -28.41 23.31
N GLY A 190 5.75 -28.50 23.69
CA GLY A 190 4.59 -28.12 22.89
C GLY A 190 3.57 -27.31 23.67
N ALA A 191 2.31 -27.37 23.25
CA ALA A 191 1.21 -26.59 23.84
C ALA A 191 1.03 -26.84 25.34
N ARG A 192 1.28 -28.07 25.81
CA ARG A 192 1.15 -28.42 27.24
C ARG A 192 2.13 -27.68 28.14
N GLN A 193 3.23 -27.23 27.57
CA GLN A 193 4.28 -26.51 28.28
C GLN A 193 4.30 -25.03 27.89
N GLY A 194 3.19 -24.55 27.32
CA GLY A 194 2.97 -23.15 26.99
C GLY A 194 3.67 -22.67 25.71
N VAL A 195 4.19 -23.56 24.87
CA VAL A 195 4.67 -23.17 23.53
C VAL A 195 3.47 -22.73 22.68
N ARG A 196 3.59 -21.57 22.03
CA ARG A 196 2.55 -20.99 21.18
C ARG A 196 3.09 -20.66 19.81
N TYR A 197 2.19 -20.65 18.83
CA TYR A 197 2.51 -20.20 17.49
C TYR A 197 3.08 -18.77 17.53
N GLY A 198 4.13 -18.52 16.78
CA GLY A 198 4.78 -17.21 16.69
C GLY A 198 5.73 -16.86 17.84
N LEU A 199 5.89 -17.73 18.85
CA LEU A 199 6.81 -17.52 19.98
C LEU A 199 8.26 -17.43 19.47
N PRO A 200 8.96 -16.29 19.67
CA PRO A 200 10.36 -16.18 19.32
C PRO A 200 11.24 -16.79 20.42
N LEU A 201 12.24 -17.56 20.03
CA LEU A 201 13.25 -18.14 20.93
C LEU A 201 14.65 -17.89 20.37
N THR A 202 15.63 -17.82 21.26
CA THR A 202 17.05 -17.73 20.90
C THR A 202 17.73 -19.04 21.21
N VAL A 203 18.36 -19.64 20.21
CA VAL A 203 19.16 -20.86 20.33
C VAL A 203 20.55 -20.52 20.84
N LEU A 204 20.95 -21.19 21.91
CA LEU A 204 22.23 -21.06 22.58
C LEU A 204 23.01 -22.37 22.52
N ARG A 205 24.30 -22.27 22.19
CA ARG A 205 25.31 -23.33 22.35
C ARG A 205 26.45 -22.76 23.17
N ASP A 206 26.79 -23.41 24.28
CA ASP A 206 27.85 -22.94 25.21
C ASP A 206 27.68 -21.48 25.65
N ARG A 207 26.43 -21.06 25.93
CA ARG A 207 26.03 -19.68 26.26
C ARG A 207 26.24 -18.64 25.16
N ARG A 208 26.58 -19.05 23.94
CA ARG A 208 26.67 -18.18 22.76
C ARG A 208 25.40 -18.32 21.93
N ARG A 209 24.91 -17.18 21.43
CA ARG A 209 23.79 -17.17 20.47
C ARG A 209 24.22 -17.80 19.16
N VAL A 210 23.50 -18.83 18.74
CA VAL A 210 23.67 -19.53 17.47
C VAL A 210 22.62 -19.07 16.47
N ALA A 211 21.35 -19.00 16.86
CA ALA A 211 20.28 -18.59 15.96
C ALA A 211 19.09 -17.97 16.69
N ARG A 212 18.25 -17.25 15.94
CA ARG A 212 16.91 -16.85 16.34
C ARG A 212 15.91 -17.72 15.58
N ILE A 213 14.96 -18.29 16.31
CA ILE A 213 13.92 -19.16 15.76
C ILE A 213 12.54 -18.63 16.14
N ARG A 214 11.54 -18.91 15.30
CA ARG A 214 10.13 -18.63 15.58
C ARG A 214 9.31 -19.89 15.43
N VAL A 215 8.46 -20.17 16.41
CA VAL A 215 7.55 -21.32 16.38
C VAL A 215 6.51 -21.16 15.26
N VAL A 216 6.40 -22.16 14.38
CA VAL A 216 5.51 -22.21 13.21
C VAL A 216 4.53 -23.39 13.22
N ASP A 217 4.75 -24.39 14.06
CA ASP A 217 3.77 -25.47 14.30
C ASP A 217 3.82 -25.86 15.77
N VAL A 218 2.67 -26.14 16.38
CA VAL A 218 2.59 -26.53 17.79
C VAL A 218 1.70 -27.76 17.92
N ARG A 219 2.26 -28.81 18.52
CA ARG A 219 1.54 -30.02 18.91
C ARG A 219 1.47 -30.10 20.42
N GLU A 220 0.79 -31.11 20.93
CA GLU A 220 0.56 -31.26 22.36
C GLU A 220 1.88 -31.32 23.17
N ARG A 221 2.89 -32.02 22.65
CA ARG A 221 4.16 -32.31 23.35
C ARG A 221 5.43 -31.87 22.61
N ILE A 222 5.32 -31.42 21.37
CA ILE A 222 6.45 -30.97 20.53
C ILE A 222 6.02 -29.73 19.75
N ALA A 223 6.97 -28.94 19.28
CA ALA A 223 6.71 -27.81 18.41
C ALA A 223 7.75 -27.72 17.29
N GLY A 224 7.33 -27.26 16.12
CA GLY A 224 8.21 -26.93 15.01
C GLY A 224 8.50 -25.44 15.00
N ALA A 225 9.75 -25.06 14.78
CA ALA A 225 10.17 -23.67 14.64
C ALA A 225 11.00 -23.48 13.38
N ALA A 226 10.82 -22.32 12.73
CA ALA A 226 11.63 -21.90 11.60
C ALA A 226 12.81 -21.03 12.07
N VAL A 227 13.97 -21.21 11.44
CA VAL A 227 15.17 -20.39 11.68
C VAL A 227 15.03 -19.05 10.97
N GLU A 228 14.99 -17.95 11.73
CA GLU A 228 14.88 -16.60 11.19
C GLU A 228 16.26 -15.99 10.88
N GLU A 229 17.23 -16.21 11.76
CA GLU A 229 18.55 -15.59 11.69
C GLU A 229 19.60 -16.51 12.32
N THR A 230 20.73 -16.72 11.65
CA THR A 230 21.90 -17.42 12.21
C THR A 230 22.98 -16.42 12.58
N ALA A 231 23.56 -16.56 13.76
CA ALA A 231 24.70 -15.76 14.18
C ALA A 231 26.00 -16.36 13.59
N ARG A 232 26.82 -15.53 12.96
CA ARG A 232 28.18 -15.88 12.47
C ARG A 232 28.24 -17.10 11.54
N GLY A 233 27.13 -17.46 10.89
CA GLY A 233 27.05 -18.63 10.00
C GLY A 233 26.93 -19.98 10.71
N ASP A 234 26.78 -20.00 12.04
CA ASP A 234 26.56 -21.24 12.78
C ASP A 234 25.09 -21.66 12.68
N TYR A 235 24.86 -22.91 12.31
CA TYR A 235 23.51 -23.49 12.24
C TYR A 235 23.15 -24.23 13.55
N PRO A 236 21.87 -24.18 13.99
CA PRO A 236 21.40 -24.98 15.12
C PRO A 236 21.73 -26.47 14.95
N GLN A 237 21.97 -27.16 16.06
CA GLN A 237 22.21 -28.60 16.09
C GLN A 237 21.31 -29.26 17.12
N THR A 238 21.08 -30.56 16.93
CA THR A 238 20.37 -31.39 17.90
C THR A 238 21.07 -31.34 19.26
N GLY A 239 20.30 -31.08 20.31
CA GLY A 239 20.81 -30.91 21.68
C GLY A 239 21.09 -29.47 22.09
N ASP A 240 21.06 -28.51 21.16
CA ASP A 240 21.11 -27.09 21.49
C ASP A 240 19.89 -26.66 22.33
N ARG A 241 20.02 -25.53 23.02
CA ARG A 241 18.99 -25.03 23.94
C ARG A 241 18.39 -23.74 23.42
N ALA A 242 17.06 -23.67 23.36
CA ALA A 242 16.31 -22.48 23.00
C ALA A 242 15.72 -21.83 24.25
N VAL A 243 15.94 -20.53 24.41
CA VAL A 243 15.46 -19.74 25.55
C VAL A 243 14.70 -18.51 25.07
N LEU A 244 13.71 -18.08 25.86
CA LEU A 244 12.99 -16.84 25.62
C LEU A 244 13.86 -15.66 26.09
N ILE A 245 14.68 -15.12 25.20
CA ILE A 245 15.44 -13.89 25.48
C ILE A 245 14.61 -12.72 24.95
N ARG A 246 14.18 -11.85 25.86
CA ARG A 246 13.60 -10.55 25.51
C ARG A 246 14.63 -9.80 24.66
N PRO A 247 14.29 -9.32 23.45
CA PRO A 247 15.18 -8.38 22.78
C PRO A 247 15.31 -7.17 23.70
N GLU A 248 16.53 -6.83 24.10
CA GLU A 248 16.77 -5.57 24.81
C GLU A 248 16.24 -4.45 23.90
N GLY A 249 15.21 -3.75 24.39
CA GLY A 249 14.69 -2.56 23.75
C GLY A 249 15.69 -1.41 23.91
N PRO A 250 15.67 -0.42 23.02
CA PRO A 250 16.44 0.81 23.18
C PRO A 250 16.05 1.60 24.42
#